data_AF-A0A944ZJR7-F1
#
_entry.id   AF-A0A944ZJR7-F1
#
_cell.length_a   1.000
_cell.length_b   1.000
_cell.length_c   1.000
_cell.angle_alpha   90.00
_cell.angle_beta   90.00
_cell.angle_gamma   90.00
#
_symmetry.space_group_name_H-M   'P 1'
#
loop_
_entity.id
_entity.type
_entity.pdbx_description
1 polymer ?
#
loop_
_entity_poly.entity_id
_entity_poly.type
_entity_poly.pdbx_seq_one_letter_code
_entity_poly.pdbx_strand_id
1 'polypeptide(L)'
;MIIKTHINGTNKRPGSILMVVLIVVMVVSLGAYTFSAMMLAHNETAMLSTNYQQARWLVDSGIDTIRVHLSLTESDRLESGGSYDNPVLFQAINIIPDPDPNAAGNFTVLSPAINSDGYTAGIRYGLENESARLNLNLLITADDYAENGGRTLLMALPGMTVNEADAIMDWIDEDDDTREYGAEYDYYQGLSSPYAPTNGPFNTVEELLLVRGVSPQLLFGADVNRNGMVDAHEQAALSAVQQIVDLTATAESAAENMISGSLERGWSSYLTLYSQENNLNINGEPRINFNEEDLTKLHQDLSAVFSVDVANFVILYRQGLPAAGSSDGVPIPAAAYQVDLTVAAEQEITQILELIGVSLEAPPAETGEDPIIIQSPWPVEIFGAYIDNLMDNSSTNANPTIPGRLNINAAPRTLLEGVPGLNSEAIDRIVQERFTDPTQDTSNYTRHETWLVKNLIVTLEEMKLLQPFITGNGDVYRAQIVGYYEGGKASSRAEVVIDSTTVTPRIRLWRDLSHLGRGYPLEVLGYQYRTGDTTMPSSNLQ
;
A
#
# COMPACT_ATOMS: atom_id res chain seq x y z
N MET A 1 92.75 23.48 75.61
CA MET A 1 92.26 22.45 74.67
C MET A 1 91.52 21.44 75.54
N ILE A 2 90.20 21.51 75.65
CA ILE A 2 89.25 20.76 74.82
C ILE A 2 87.93 21.56 74.73
N ILE A 3 87.38 21.53 73.52
CA ILE A 3 86.35 22.38 72.93
C ILE A 3 84.97 22.05 73.49
N LYS A 4 84.21 23.06 73.95
CA LYS A 4 82.75 22.97 74.12
C LYS A 4 82.10 23.05 72.74
N THR A 5 81.72 21.92 72.17
CA THR A 5 80.88 21.84 70.98
C THR A 5 79.41 21.93 71.39
N HIS A 6 78.78 23.06 71.07
CA HIS A 6 77.33 23.14 70.95
C HIS A 6 76.90 22.35 69.70
N ILE A 7 76.19 21.25 69.89
CA ILE A 7 75.54 20.52 68.80
C ILE A 7 74.11 21.04 68.70
N ASN A 8 73.82 21.64 67.56
CA ASN A 8 72.51 22.17 67.15
C ASN A 8 71.39 21.14 67.28
N GLY A 9 70.23 21.59 67.77
CA GLY A 9 69.01 20.82 67.80
C GLY A 9 68.60 20.36 66.39
N THR A 10 68.49 19.06 66.21
CA THR A 10 67.86 18.47 65.03
C THR A 10 66.34 18.52 65.23
N ASN A 11 65.69 19.49 64.59
CA ASN A 11 64.24 19.47 64.42
C ASN A 11 63.87 18.20 63.62
N LYS A 12 63.40 17.15 64.32
CA LYS A 12 62.70 16.03 63.68
C LYS A 12 61.42 16.59 63.04
N ARG A 13 61.46 16.85 61.73
CA ARG A 13 60.23 17.11 60.95
C ARG A 13 59.42 15.81 60.91
N PRO A 14 58.16 15.78 61.37
CA PRO A 14 57.36 14.57 61.44
C PRO A 14 56.98 14.12 60.02
N GLY A 15 57.07 12.83 59.72
CA GLY A 15 56.69 12.19 58.44
C GLY A 15 55.21 12.35 58.02
N SER A 16 54.44 13.18 58.71
CA SER A 16 53.05 13.55 58.42
C SER A 16 52.85 14.22 57.06
N ILE A 17 53.82 15.00 56.56
CA ILE A 17 53.72 15.71 55.28
C ILE A 17 53.63 14.71 54.11
N LEU A 18 54.37 13.60 54.16
CA LEU A 18 54.33 12.58 53.11
C LEU A 18 52.96 11.89 53.04
N MET A 19 52.36 11.58 54.19
CA MET A 19 51.00 11.01 54.24
C MET A 19 49.95 11.97 53.69
N VAL A 20 50.02 13.25 54.05
CA VAL A 20 49.09 14.27 53.52
C VAL A 20 49.25 14.40 52.00
N VAL A 21 50.48 14.44 51.49
CA VAL A 21 50.74 14.50 50.05
C VAL A 21 50.22 13.25 49.35
N LEU A 22 50.43 12.05 49.90
CA LEU A 22 49.93 10.81 49.32
C LEU A 22 48.39 10.77 49.28
N ILE A 23 47.72 11.22 50.35
CA ILE A 23 46.26 11.30 50.39
C ILE A 23 45.75 12.32 49.37
N VAL A 24 46.39 13.49 49.26
CA VAL A 24 46.02 14.51 48.27
C VAL A 24 46.22 13.98 46.85
N VAL A 25 47.36 13.33 46.57
CA VAL A 25 47.61 12.71 45.26
C VAL A 25 46.58 11.62 44.98
N MET A 26 46.26 10.76 45.95
CA MET A 26 45.25 9.72 45.79
C MET A 26 43.86 10.31 45.48
N VAL A 27 43.44 11.35 46.20
CA VAL A 27 42.15 12.03 45.98
C VAL A 27 42.12 12.72 44.62
N VAL A 28 43.20 13.41 44.22
CA VAL A 28 43.31 14.04 42.91
C VAL A 28 43.33 13.01 41.79
N SER A 29 44.04 11.89 41.95
CA SER A 29 44.07 10.79 40.99
C SER A 29 42.71 10.12 40.85
N LEU A 30 41.98 9.90 41.95
CA LEU A 30 40.61 9.38 41.91
C LEU A 30 39.66 10.39 41.22
N GLY A 31 39.79 11.67 41.54
CA GLY A 31 39.05 12.75 40.87
C GLY A 31 39.32 12.79 39.36
N ALA A 32 40.59 12.74 38.95
CA ALA A 32 40.99 12.70 37.55
C ALA A 32 40.48 11.45 36.83
N TYR A 33 40.53 10.28 37.49
CA TYR A 33 39.99 9.03 36.95
C TYR A 33 38.47 9.11 36.74
N THR A 34 37.72 9.56 37.76
CA THR A 34 36.26 9.70 37.66
C THR A 34 35.85 10.71 36.59
N PHE A 35 36.56 11.84 36.48
CA PHE A 35 36.35 12.82 35.43
C PHE A 35 36.65 12.22 34.04
N SER A 36 37.76 11.51 33.88
CA SER A 36 38.10 10.86 32.61
C SER A 36 37.06 9.81 32.20
N ALA A 37 36.60 8.98 33.13
CA ALA A 37 35.58 7.97 32.85
C ALA A 37 34.25 8.63 32.45
N MET A 38 33.84 9.67 33.15
CA MET A 38 32.64 10.44 32.84
C MET A 38 32.74 11.14 31.48
N MET A 39 33.89 11.73 31.15
CA MET A 39 34.12 12.38 29.85
C MET A 39 34.11 11.39 28.69
N LEU A 40 34.66 10.18 28.87
CA LEU A 40 34.59 9.12 27.86
C LEU A 40 33.15 8.68 27.62
N ALA A 41 32.38 8.45 28.69
CA ALA A 41 30.96 8.09 28.58
C ALA A 41 30.13 9.19 27.90
N HIS A 42 30.37 10.46 28.22
CA HIS A 42 29.71 11.59 27.56
C HIS A 42 30.08 11.70 26.07
N ASN A 43 31.35 11.50 25.72
CA ASN A 43 31.80 11.50 24.34
C ASN A 43 31.14 10.37 23.54
N GLU A 44 31.11 9.16 24.09
CA GLU A 44 30.46 8.01 23.46
C GLU A 44 28.96 8.23 23.27
N THR A 45 28.28 8.77 24.29
CA THR A 45 26.85 9.11 24.20
C THR A 45 26.58 10.19 23.14
N ALA A 46 27.44 11.21 23.06
CA ALA A 46 27.32 12.27 22.05
C ALA A 46 27.52 11.73 20.63
N MET A 47 28.48 10.83 20.44
CA MET A 47 28.72 10.14 19.16
C MET A 47 27.53 9.26 18.78
N LEU A 48 27.03 8.44 19.69
CA LEU A 48 25.85 7.58 19.44
C LEU A 48 24.60 8.40 19.11
N SER A 49 24.34 9.48 19.87
CA SER A 49 23.23 10.38 19.59
C SER A 49 23.36 11.05 18.23
N THR A 50 24.57 11.44 17.83
CA THR A 50 24.82 12.04 16.50
C THR A 50 24.58 11.02 15.40
N ASN A 51 25.13 9.81 15.54
CA ASN A 51 24.98 8.74 14.56
C ASN A 51 23.51 8.31 14.40
N TYR A 52 22.74 8.28 15.49
CA TYR A 52 21.30 7.96 15.41
C TYR A 52 20.52 9.04 14.64
N GLN A 53 20.80 10.32 14.90
CA GLN A 53 20.18 11.43 14.16
C GLN A 53 20.60 11.44 12.69
N GLN A 54 21.86 11.15 12.39
CA GLN A 54 22.33 10.99 11.01
C GLN A 54 21.66 9.79 10.33
N ALA A 55 21.51 8.66 11.01
CA ALA A 55 20.78 7.50 10.47
C ALA A 55 19.31 7.83 10.16
N ARG A 56 18.67 8.68 10.95
CA ARG A 56 17.34 9.21 10.64
C ARG A 56 17.34 10.10 9.39
N TRP A 57 18.34 10.94 9.19
CA TRP A 57 18.47 11.72 7.96
C TRP A 57 18.77 10.87 6.72
N LEU A 58 19.41 9.71 6.89
CA LEU A 58 19.55 8.73 5.80
C LEU A 58 18.17 8.18 5.38
N VAL A 59 17.27 7.91 6.35
CA VAL A 59 15.88 7.56 6.06
C VAL A 59 15.16 8.68 5.32
N ASP A 60 15.28 9.93 5.79
CA ASP A 60 14.66 11.09 5.13
C ASP A 60 15.18 11.27 3.69
N SER A 61 16.46 10.99 3.45
CA SER A 61 17.05 10.98 2.10
C SER A 61 16.43 9.91 1.20
N GLY A 62 16.14 8.74 1.75
CA GLY A 62 15.38 7.69 1.07
C GLY A 62 13.95 8.11 0.71
N ILE A 63 13.26 8.79 1.63
CA ILE A 63 11.91 9.32 1.39
C ILE A 63 11.92 10.31 0.23
N ASP A 64 12.84 11.27 0.24
CA ASP A 64 12.93 12.26 -0.84
C ASP A 64 13.35 11.64 -2.17
N THR A 65 14.21 10.60 -2.17
CA THR A 65 14.53 9.83 -3.38
C THR A 65 13.28 9.19 -3.99
N ILE A 66 12.43 8.57 -3.15
CA ILE A 66 11.17 7.99 -3.61
C ILE A 66 10.23 9.08 -4.16
N ARG A 67 10.12 10.22 -3.49
CA ARG A 67 9.25 11.32 -3.95
C ARG A 67 9.70 11.92 -5.28
N VAL A 68 11.01 12.06 -5.50
CA VAL A 68 11.55 12.50 -6.79
C VAL A 68 11.23 11.45 -7.86
N HIS A 69 11.48 10.17 -7.58
CA HIS A 69 11.17 9.07 -8.50
C HIS A 69 9.69 9.01 -8.88
N LEU A 70 8.79 9.16 -7.91
CA LEU A 70 7.34 9.18 -8.13
C LEU A 70 6.82 10.46 -8.80
N SER A 71 7.62 11.52 -8.87
CA SER A 71 7.27 12.75 -9.61
C SER A 71 7.56 12.66 -11.11
N LEU A 72 8.32 11.64 -11.53
CA LEU A 72 8.62 11.38 -12.93
C LEU A 72 7.40 10.78 -13.64
N THR A 73 7.36 10.90 -14.97
CA THR A 73 6.33 10.23 -15.78
C THR A 73 6.47 8.72 -15.69
N GLU A 74 5.39 7.99 -15.98
CA GLU A 74 5.40 6.52 -15.99
C GLU A 74 6.50 5.97 -16.92
N SER A 75 6.65 6.56 -18.11
CA SER A 75 7.71 6.18 -19.07
C SER A 75 9.12 6.40 -18.50
N ASP A 76 9.39 7.56 -17.91
CA ASP A 76 10.70 7.86 -17.32
C ASP A 76 11.01 6.91 -16.14
N ARG A 77 10.00 6.57 -15.33
CA ARG A 77 10.13 5.59 -14.25
C ARG A 77 10.51 4.22 -14.79
N LEU A 78 9.86 3.76 -15.85
CA LEU A 78 10.18 2.49 -16.49
C LEU A 78 11.59 2.47 -17.09
N GLU A 79 12.01 3.55 -17.75
CA GLU A 79 13.38 3.69 -18.28
C GLU A 79 14.45 3.64 -17.18
N SER A 80 14.13 4.13 -15.98
CA SER A 80 15.02 4.07 -14.81
C SER A 80 15.03 2.73 -14.07
N GLY A 81 14.35 1.69 -14.59
CA GLY A 81 14.27 0.35 -13.98
C GLY A 81 13.00 0.10 -13.17
N GLY A 82 12.01 0.99 -13.26
CA GLY A 82 10.72 0.83 -12.59
C GLY A 82 10.75 1.10 -11.09
N SER A 83 9.61 0.84 -10.44
CA SER A 83 9.41 1.10 -9.01
C SER A 83 9.18 -0.17 -8.18
N TYR A 84 9.01 -1.32 -8.85
CA TYR A 84 8.68 -2.58 -8.19
C TYR A 84 9.93 -3.25 -7.60
N ASP A 85 10.89 -3.66 -8.42
CA ASP A 85 12.17 -4.18 -7.92
C ASP A 85 13.33 -3.52 -8.64
N ASN A 86 13.88 -2.48 -8.04
CA ASN A 86 14.96 -1.66 -8.57
C ASN A 86 16.08 -1.50 -7.54
N PRO A 87 16.94 -2.51 -7.38
CA PRO A 87 18.08 -2.45 -6.45
C PRO A 87 19.04 -1.29 -6.76
N VAL A 88 19.11 -0.82 -8.01
CA VAL A 88 19.99 0.28 -8.41
C VAL A 88 19.57 1.60 -7.78
N LEU A 89 18.26 1.85 -7.62
CA LEU A 89 17.73 3.06 -6.98
C LEU A 89 17.43 2.88 -5.49
N PHE A 90 17.29 1.63 -5.02
CA PHE A 90 16.72 1.37 -3.71
C PHE A 90 17.60 0.51 -2.77
N GLN A 91 18.73 -0.05 -3.23
CA GLN A 91 19.60 -0.86 -2.38
C GLN A 91 20.95 -0.18 -2.13
N ALA A 92 21.33 -0.06 -0.84
CA ALA A 92 22.61 0.45 -0.39
C ALA A 92 23.00 1.78 -1.05
N ILE A 93 22.05 2.71 -1.12
CA ILE A 93 22.27 4.03 -1.71
C ILE A 93 23.11 4.84 -0.74
N ASN A 94 24.34 5.12 -1.14
CA ASN A 94 25.31 5.82 -0.31
C ASN A 94 25.05 7.33 -0.33
N ILE A 95 24.83 7.89 0.86
CA ILE A 95 24.63 9.33 1.08
C ILE A 95 25.86 9.95 1.75
N ILE A 96 26.49 9.19 2.65
CA ILE A 96 27.73 9.59 3.33
C ILE A 96 28.84 8.66 2.85
N PRO A 97 29.61 9.05 1.82
CA PRO A 97 30.74 8.25 1.34
C PRO A 97 31.92 8.38 2.30
N ASP A 98 32.33 7.25 2.88
CA ASP A 98 33.53 7.18 3.72
C ASP A 98 34.26 5.84 3.49
N PRO A 99 35.61 5.82 3.45
CA PRO A 99 36.37 4.58 3.41
C PRO A 99 36.22 3.70 4.66
N ASP A 100 35.94 4.28 5.84
CA ASP A 100 35.63 3.54 7.06
C ASP A 100 34.16 3.07 7.01
N PRO A 101 33.90 1.76 7.03
CA PRO A 101 32.53 1.21 7.05
C PRO A 101 31.69 1.79 8.19
N ASN A 102 32.34 2.10 9.30
CA ASN A 102 31.68 2.64 10.47
C ASN A 102 31.23 4.10 10.32
N ALA A 103 31.70 4.79 9.29
CA ALA A 103 31.36 6.17 8.96
C ALA A 103 30.58 6.28 7.63
N ALA A 104 30.60 5.23 6.80
CA ALA A 104 29.81 5.13 5.58
C ALA A 104 28.32 4.96 5.89
N GLY A 105 27.49 5.89 5.40
CA GLY A 105 26.05 5.94 5.65
C GLY A 105 25.23 5.71 4.39
N ASN A 106 24.36 4.72 4.43
CA ASN A 106 23.50 4.30 3.33
C ASN A 106 22.02 4.32 3.72
N PHE A 107 21.14 4.33 2.72
CA PHE A 107 19.76 3.91 2.90
C PHE A 107 19.40 2.77 1.95
N THR A 108 18.43 1.97 2.38
CA THR A 108 17.82 0.92 1.56
C THR A 108 16.30 0.97 1.72
N VAL A 109 15.58 0.85 0.60
CA VAL A 109 14.12 0.80 0.54
C VAL A 109 13.70 -0.64 0.26
N LEU A 110 12.84 -1.19 1.13
CA LEU A 110 12.38 -2.56 1.08
C LEU A 110 10.86 -2.62 1.05
N SER A 111 10.37 -3.60 0.30
CA SER A 111 8.96 -3.97 0.27
C SER A 111 8.80 -5.50 0.24
N PRO A 112 7.66 -6.03 0.70
CA PRO A 112 7.32 -7.43 0.52
C PRO A 112 7.36 -7.87 -0.96
N ALA A 113 7.88 -9.07 -1.21
CA ALA A 113 7.77 -9.73 -2.52
C ALA A 113 6.55 -10.67 -2.55
N ILE A 114 6.08 -10.97 -3.75
CA ILE A 114 5.01 -11.94 -4.02
C ILE A 114 5.62 -13.12 -4.78
N ASN A 115 5.33 -14.35 -4.35
CA ASN A 115 5.79 -15.57 -4.99
C ASN A 115 4.93 -15.94 -6.22
N SER A 116 5.30 -17.02 -6.92
CA SER A 116 4.58 -17.52 -8.08
C SER A 116 3.13 -17.91 -7.81
N ASP A 117 2.81 -18.23 -6.55
CA ASP A 117 1.49 -18.70 -6.15
C ASP A 117 0.60 -17.53 -5.67
N GLY A 118 1.11 -16.29 -5.75
CA GLY A 118 0.39 -15.07 -5.39
C GLY A 118 0.40 -14.74 -3.90
N TYR A 119 1.19 -15.43 -3.08
CA TYR A 119 1.36 -15.12 -1.66
C TYR A 119 2.56 -14.23 -1.40
N THR A 120 2.45 -13.41 -0.37
CA THR A 120 3.53 -12.55 0.09
C THR A 120 4.65 -13.40 0.71
N ALA A 121 5.81 -13.48 0.05
CA ALA A 121 6.96 -14.24 0.52
C ALA A 121 8.26 -13.56 0.09
N GLY A 122 9.17 -13.35 1.05
CA GLY A 122 10.44 -12.66 0.82
C GLY A 122 10.30 -11.14 0.72
N ILE A 123 11.38 -10.53 0.25
CA ILE A 123 11.57 -9.07 0.15
C ILE A 123 12.17 -8.71 -1.20
N ARG A 124 11.94 -7.46 -1.61
CA ARG A 124 12.47 -6.83 -2.82
C ARG A 124 12.83 -5.37 -2.56
N TYR A 125 13.54 -4.73 -3.48
CA TYR A 125 14.02 -3.37 -3.32
C TYR A 125 13.17 -2.40 -4.15
N GLY A 126 12.15 -1.81 -3.54
CA GLY A 126 11.24 -0.91 -4.24
C GLY A 126 9.98 -0.63 -3.44
N LEU A 127 8.92 -0.28 -4.14
CA LEU A 127 7.67 0.24 -3.58
C LEU A 127 6.55 -0.79 -3.68
N GLU A 128 5.70 -0.86 -2.67
CA GLU A 128 4.44 -1.60 -2.65
C GLU A 128 3.29 -0.67 -3.01
N ASN A 129 2.35 -1.12 -3.84
CA ASN A 129 1.16 -0.33 -4.17
C ASN A 129 0.12 -0.48 -3.05
N GLU A 130 -0.40 0.61 -2.50
CA GLU A 130 -1.44 0.54 -1.46
C GLU A 130 -2.74 -0.05 -1.98
N SER A 131 -3.05 0.07 -3.28
CA SER A 131 -4.19 -0.62 -3.88
C SER A 131 -4.02 -2.15 -3.92
N ALA A 132 -2.84 -2.71 -3.64
CA ALA A 132 -2.66 -4.15 -3.44
C ALA A 132 -3.27 -4.65 -2.11
N ARG A 133 -3.72 -3.72 -1.25
CA ARG A 133 -4.27 -3.96 0.08
C ARG A 133 -5.73 -3.50 0.11
N LEU A 134 -6.52 -4.10 0.97
CA LEU A 134 -7.93 -3.80 1.14
C LEU A 134 -8.10 -2.49 1.90
N ASN A 135 -8.77 -1.51 1.30
CA ASN A 135 -9.04 -0.23 1.95
C ASN A 135 -10.25 -0.32 2.87
N LEU A 136 -10.03 -0.19 4.17
CA LEU A 136 -11.09 -0.31 5.18
C LEU A 136 -12.22 0.70 4.94
N ASN A 137 -11.88 1.93 4.55
CA ASN A 137 -12.85 3.00 4.39
C ASN A 137 -13.70 2.86 3.12
N LEU A 138 -13.39 1.90 2.24
CA LEU A 138 -14.18 1.58 1.05
C LEU A 138 -15.08 0.36 1.24
N LEU A 139 -15.01 -0.31 2.39
CA LEU A 139 -15.85 -1.48 2.67
C LEU A 139 -17.33 -1.12 2.74
N ILE A 140 -17.68 0.07 3.24
CA ILE A 140 -19.08 0.50 3.27
C ILE A 140 -19.64 0.67 1.86
N THR A 141 -18.86 1.25 0.94
CA THR A 141 -19.26 1.37 -0.46
C THR A 141 -19.37 0.01 -1.16
N ALA A 142 -18.67 -1.02 -0.66
CA ALA A 142 -18.78 -2.36 -1.20
C ALA A 142 -20.16 -3.00 -0.93
N ASP A 143 -20.82 -2.65 0.18
CA ASP A 143 -22.18 -3.12 0.51
C ASP A 143 -23.25 -2.52 -0.41
N ASP A 144 -23.02 -1.32 -0.96
CA ASP A 144 -23.92 -0.69 -1.94
C ASP A 144 -23.96 -1.47 -3.28
N TYR A 145 -22.85 -2.11 -3.64
CA TYR A 145 -22.71 -2.82 -4.92
C TYR A 145 -23.03 -4.31 -4.83
N ALA A 146 -22.81 -4.93 -3.68
CA ALA A 146 -23.15 -6.32 -3.42
C ALA A 146 -23.65 -6.50 -2.00
N GLU A 147 -24.71 -7.29 -1.82
CA GLU A 147 -25.24 -7.61 -0.50
C GLU A 147 -24.15 -8.23 0.39
N ASN A 148 -23.82 -7.58 1.51
CA ASN A 148 -22.71 -7.94 2.40
C ASN A 148 -21.33 -7.97 1.70
N GLY A 149 -21.10 -7.12 0.71
CA GLY A 149 -19.84 -7.03 -0.04
C GLY A 149 -18.64 -6.70 0.86
N GLY A 150 -18.78 -5.75 1.78
CA GLY A 150 -17.74 -5.36 2.73
C GLY A 150 -17.37 -6.50 3.69
N ARG A 151 -18.39 -7.18 4.24
CA ARG A 151 -18.20 -8.39 5.05
C ARG A 151 -17.49 -9.49 4.25
N THR A 152 -17.91 -9.75 3.01
CA THR A 152 -17.31 -10.79 2.15
C THR A 152 -15.82 -10.53 1.91
N LEU A 153 -15.44 -9.27 1.64
CA LEU A 153 -14.04 -8.87 1.48
C LEU A 153 -13.21 -9.07 2.77
N LEU A 154 -13.79 -8.78 3.94
CA LEU A 154 -13.13 -9.00 5.23
C LEU A 154 -12.93 -10.49 5.54
N MET A 155 -13.90 -11.33 5.17
CA MET A 155 -13.84 -12.79 5.41
C MET A 155 -12.70 -13.49 4.68
N ALA A 156 -12.08 -12.84 3.68
CA ALA A 156 -10.85 -13.32 3.06
C ALA A 156 -9.62 -13.26 3.99
N LEU A 157 -9.66 -12.43 5.03
CA LEU A 157 -8.51 -12.26 5.92
C LEU A 157 -8.32 -13.51 6.78
N PRO A 158 -7.07 -13.99 6.96
CA PRO A 158 -6.80 -15.17 7.77
C PRO A 158 -7.29 -15.01 9.21
N GLY A 159 -8.03 -15.99 9.72
CA GLY A 159 -8.56 -15.95 11.08
C GLY A 159 -9.70 -14.94 11.33
N MET A 160 -10.24 -14.31 10.28
CA MET A 160 -11.44 -13.49 10.39
C MET A 160 -12.66 -14.37 10.68
N THR A 161 -13.46 -14.01 11.67
CA THR A 161 -14.80 -14.57 11.83
C THR A 161 -15.86 -13.55 11.48
N VAL A 162 -17.08 -14.05 11.28
CA VAL A 162 -18.26 -13.22 11.01
C VAL A 162 -18.48 -12.16 12.10
N ASN A 163 -18.17 -12.46 13.37
CA ASN A 163 -18.35 -11.49 14.45
C ASN A 163 -17.39 -10.31 14.33
N GLU A 164 -16.12 -10.57 13.99
CA GLU A 164 -15.17 -9.48 13.78
C GLU A 164 -15.50 -8.71 12.50
N ALA A 165 -15.90 -9.40 11.42
CA ALA A 165 -16.27 -8.73 10.18
C ALA A 165 -17.48 -7.80 10.37
N ASP A 166 -18.57 -8.28 10.95
CA ASP A 166 -19.75 -7.44 11.21
C ASP A 166 -19.43 -6.31 12.20
N ALA A 167 -18.63 -6.56 13.25
CA ALA A 167 -18.24 -5.51 14.19
C ALA A 167 -17.30 -4.45 13.58
N ILE A 168 -16.50 -4.80 12.57
CA ILE A 168 -15.70 -3.84 11.79
C ILE A 168 -16.63 -3.00 10.91
N MET A 169 -17.67 -3.60 10.31
CA MET A 169 -18.62 -2.86 9.49
C MET A 169 -19.45 -1.87 10.33
N ASP A 170 -19.97 -2.29 11.49
CA ASP A 170 -20.67 -1.43 12.49
C ASP A 170 -19.75 -0.33 13.07
N TRP A 171 -18.43 -0.49 12.98
CA TRP A 171 -17.52 0.56 13.43
C TRP A 171 -17.41 1.72 12.41
N ILE A 172 -17.64 1.42 11.13
CA ILE A 172 -17.38 2.34 10.00
C ILE A 172 -18.64 3.10 9.59
N ASP A 173 -19.81 2.46 9.63
CA ASP A 173 -21.05 3.08 9.18
C ASP A 173 -21.56 4.16 10.14
N GLU A 174 -22.47 4.99 9.64
CA GLU A 174 -22.90 6.21 10.33
C GLU A 174 -24.12 6.00 11.21
N ASP A 175 -24.80 4.86 11.08
CA ASP A 175 -26.00 4.55 11.85
C ASP A 175 -25.68 3.88 13.20
N ASP A 176 -26.71 3.46 13.93
CA ASP A 176 -26.60 2.75 15.21
C ASP A 176 -27.29 1.36 15.10
N ASP A 177 -27.57 0.90 13.88
CA ASP A 177 -28.30 -0.35 13.61
C ASP A 177 -27.33 -1.53 13.61
N THR A 178 -27.28 -2.25 14.74
CA THR A 178 -26.37 -3.39 14.91
C THR A 178 -26.63 -4.52 13.89
N ARG A 179 -25.59 -4.91 13.14
CA ARG A 179 -25.62 -6.12 12.27
C ARG A 179 -25.82 -7.39 13.09
N GLU A 180 -26.15 -8.50 12.43
CA GLU A 180 -26.49 -9.79 13.08
C GLU A 180 -25.46 -10.23 14.14
N TYR A 181 -24.17 -10.08 13.85
CA TYR A 181 -23.07 -10.40 14.77
C TYR A 181 -22.22 -9.19 15.16
N GLY A 182 -22.72 -8.00 14.87
CA GLY A 182 -22.00 -6.74 15.02
C GLY A 182 -21.92 -6.22 16.46
N ALA A 183 -21.51 -4.97 16.59
CA ALA A 183 -21.37 -4.27 17.86
C ALA A 183 -21.40 -2.76 17.66
N GLU A 184 -22.42 -2.13 18.25
CA GLU A 184 -22.65 -0.69 18.20
C GLU A 184 -22.39 0.00 19.54
N TYR A 185 -22.75 1.28 19.62
CA TYR A 185 -22.69 2.12 20.81
C TYR A 185 -23.10 1.40 22.11
N ASP A 186 -24.24 0.70 22.13
CA ASP A 186 -24.75 0.01 23.32
C ASP A 186 -23.79 -1.08 23.84
N TYR A 187 -23.12 -1.80 22.92
CA TYR A 187 -22.11 -2.78 23.30
C TYR A 187 -20.91 -2.11 23.95
N TYR A 188 -20.35 -1.07 23.31
CA TYR A 188 -19.13 -0.39 23.78
C TYR A 188 -19.37 0.40 25.08
N GLN A 189 -20.56 0.96 25.29
CA GLN A 189 -20.94 1.58 26.57
C GLN A 189 -21.08 0.57 27.71
N GLY A 190 -21.39 -0.69 27.40
CA GLY A 190 -21.52 -1.77 28.37
C GLY A 190 -20.18 -2.32 28.89
N LEU A 191 -19.05 -1.92 28.29
CA LEU A 191 -17.72 -2.40 28.68
C LEU A 191 -17.28 -1.85 30.05
N SER A 192 -16.31 -2.54 30.67
CA SER A 192 -15.74 -2.10 31.95
C SER A 192 -15.05 -0.73 31.87
N SER A 193 -14.51 -0.40 30.70
CA SER A 193 -14.04 0.92 30.32
C SER A 193 -14.85 1.37 29.10
N PRO A 194 -15.96 2.10 29.31
CA PRO A 194 -16.83 2.52 28.22
C PRO A 194 -16.14 3.48 27.24
N TYR A 195 -16.46 3.34 25.96
CA TYR A 195 -16.13 4.29 24.90
C TYR A 195 -17.22 4.26 23.83
N ALA A 196 -17.15 5.21 22.89
CA ALA A 196 -18.04 5.23 21.74
C ALA A 196 -17.30 4.68 20.51
N PRO A 197 -18.00 3.94 19.62
CA PRO A 197 -17.50 3.68 18.29
C PRO A 197 -17.31 4.98 17.50
N THR A 198 -16.52 4.91 16.43
CA THR A 198 -16.19 6.09 15.61
C THR A 198 -17.37 6.51 14.73
N ASN A 199 -18.18 5.55 14.27
CA ASN A 199 -19.28 5.70 13.31
C ASN A 199 -18.85 6.54 12.11
N GLY A 200 -17.75 6.10 11.50
CA GLY A 200 -17.10 6.82 10.42
C GLY A 200 -15.76 6.21 10.03
N PRO A 201 -15.04 6.85 9.08
CA PRO A 201 -13.81 6.29 8.53
C PRO A 201 -12.72 6.15 9.59
N PHE A 202 -11.98 5.04 9.51
CA PHE A 202 -10.80 4.78 10.33
C PHE A 202 -9.72 5.84 10.11
N ASN A 203 -9.10 6.28 11.21
CA ASN A 203 -7.97 7.22 11.18
C ASN A 203 -6.62 6.49 11.17
N THR A 204 -6.58 5.29 11.77
CA THR A 204 -5.39 4.42 11.77
C THR A 204 -5.83 2.97 11.67
N VAL A 205 -4.98 2.11 11.11
CA VAL A 205 -5.25 0.65 11.09
C VAL A 205 -5.29 0.08 12.51
N GLU A 206 -4.51 0.65 13.44
CA GLU A 206 -4.47 0.23 14.85
C GLU A 206 -5.75 0.52 15.64
N GLU A 207 -6.62 1.39 15.13
CA GLU A 207 -7.94 1.64 15.70
C GLU A 207 -8.82 0.37 15.70
N LEU A 208 -8.53 -0.60 14.81
CA LEU A 208 -9.15 -1.92 14.85
C LEU A 208 -9.01 -2.63 16.21
N LEU A 209 -8.00 -2.32 17.02
CA LEU A 209 -7.86 -2.89 18.37
C LEU A 209 -8.96 -2.43 19.35
N LEU A 210 -9.75 -1.41 18.99
CA LEU A 210 -10.92 -0.97 19.73
C LEU A 210 -12.20 -1.69 19.28
N VAL A 211 -12.16 -2.36 18.13
CA VAL A 211 -13.29 -3.12 17.61
C VAL A 211 -13.41 -4.44 18.37
N ARG A 212 -14.65 -4.84 18.65
CA ARG A 212 -14.95 -6.10 19.32
C ARG A 212 -14.30 -7.29 18.60
N GLY A 213 -13.64 -8.16 19.38
CA GLY A 213 -13.06 -9.43 18.89
C GLY A 213 -11.68 -9.30 18.26
N VAL A 214 -11.25 -8.09 17.88
CA VAL A 214 -9.93 -7.89 17.29
C VAL A 214 -8.84 -7.93 18.36
N SER A 215 -7.82 -8.77 18.13
CA SER A 215 -6.68 -8.91 19.03
C SER A 215 -5.38 -8.44 18.38
N PRO A 216 -4.34 -8.09 19.18
CA PRO A 216 -3.02 -7.78 18.63
C PRO A 216 -2.43 -8.90 17.77
N GLN A 217 -2.75 -10.16 18.08
CA GLN A 217 -2.30 -11.33 17.32
C GLN A 217 -2.96 -11.39 15.93
N LEU A 218 -4.25 -11.05 15.82
CA LEU A 218 -4.93 -10.92 14.54
C LEU A 218 -4.37 -9.74 13.73
N LEU A 219 -4.17 -8.59 14.38
CA LEU A 219 -3.76 -7.37 13.68
C LEU A 219 -2.29 -7.38 13.24
N PHE A 220 -1.36 -7.74 14.12
CA PHE A 220 0.08 -7.67 13.87
C PHE A 220 0.72 -9.02 13.53
N GLY A 221 0.03 -10.13 13.78
CA GLY A 221 0.55 -11.45 13.47
C GLY A 221 1.73 -11.86 14.35
N ALA A 222 2.59 -12.69 13.76
CA ALA A 222 3.78 -13.26 14.39
C ALA A 222 5.05 -12.42 14.17
N ASP A 223 5.12 -11.66 13.07
CA ASP A 223 6.20 -10.74 12.71
C ASP A 223 6.12 -9.47 13.58
N VAL A 224 6.64 -9.60 14.81
CA VAL A 224 6.61 -8.55 15.84
C VAL A 224 7.42 -7.34 15.39
N ASN A 225 8.54 -7.58 14.71
CA ASN A 225 9.42 -6.51 14.28
C ASN A 225 9.01 -5.88 12.93
N ARG A 226 7.96 -6.39 12.29
CA ARG A 226 7.33 -5.91 11.05
C ARG A 226 8.29 -5.87 9.86
N ASN A 227 9.24 -6.78 9.73
CA ASN A 227 10.18 -6.81 8.60
C ASN A 227 9.68 -7.67 7.41
N GLY A 228 8.50 -8.29 7.53
CA GLY A 228 7.93 -9.21 6.55
C GLY A 228 8.52 -10.61 6.61
N MET A 229 9.27 -10.97 7.64
CA MET A 229 9.85 -12.29 7.84
C MET A 229 9.61 -12.74 9.27
N VAL A 230 9.38 -14.04 9.47
CA VAL A 230 9.33 -14.59 10.83
C VAL A 230 10.70 -15.12 11.19
N ASP A 231 11.31 -14.50 12.19
CA ASP A 231 12.63 -14.85 12.69
C ASP A 231 12.57 -15.89 13.81
N ALA A 232 13.71 -16.51 14.14
CA ALA A 232 13.80 -17.53 15.19
C ALA A 232 13.30 -17.04 16.57
N HIS A 233 13.40 -15.73 16.84
CA HIS A 233 12.93 -15.13 18.09
C HIS A 233 11.41 -14.88 18.11
N GLU A 234 10.74 -14.99 16.98
CA GLU A 234 9.29 -14.79 16.80
C GLU A 234 8.51 -16.13 16.72
N GLN A 235 9.21 -17.27 16.81
CA GLN A 235 8.60 -18.60 16.75
C GLN A 235 7.49 -18.83 17.80
N ALA A 236 7.61 -18.20 18.97
CA ALA A 236 6.59 -18.24 20.00
C ALA A 236 5.31 -17.49 19.58
N ALA A 237 5.46 -16.32 18.94
CA ALA A 237 4.35 -15.55 18.40
C ALA A 237 3.67 -16.31 17.25
N LEU A 238 4.48 -16.95 16.38
CA LEU A 238 3.98 -17.82 15.31
C LEU A 238 3.12 -18.96 15.86
N SER A 239 3.57 -19.62 16.92
CA SER A 239 2.82 -20.71 17.55
C SER A 239 1.49 -20.24 18.14
N ALA A 240 1.45 -19.04 18.72
CA ALA A 240 0.21 -18.46 19.26
C ALA A 240 -0.78 -18.09 18.15
N VAL A 241 -0.28 -17.52 17.06
CA VAL A 241 -1.06 -17.19 15.86
C VAL A 241 -1.64 -18.45 15.21
N GLN A 242 -0.84 -19.52 15.07
CA GLN A 242 -1.31 -20.78 14.49
C GLN A 242 -2.46 -21.40 15.31
N GLN A 243 -2.39 -21.33 16.65
CA GLN A 243 -3.48 -21.80 17.51
C GLN A 243 -4.79 -21.04 17.28
N ILE A 244 -4.73 -19.73 17.02
CA ILE A 244 -5.92 -18.93 16.71
C ILE A 244 -6.54 -19.40 15.40
N VAL A 245 -5.72 -19.57 14.36
CA VAL A 245 -6.19 -20.04 13.05
C VAL A 245 -6.81 -21.44 13.16
N ASP A 246 -6.17 -22.36 13.87
CA ASP A 246 -6.68 -23.72 14.08
C ASP A 246 -8.02 -23.73 14.83
N LEU A 247 -8.23 -22.82 15.78
CA LEU A 247 -9.49 -22.68 16.52
C LEU A 247 -10.62 -22.10 15.66
N THR A 248 -10.30 -21.22 14.71
CA THR A 248 -11.28 -20.69 13.74
C THR A 248 -11.65 -21.70 12.65
N ALA A 249 -10.83 -22.74 12.45
CA ALA A 249 -11.01 -23.77 11.42
C ALA A 249 -11.87 -24.98 11.86
N THR A 250 -12.94 -24.77 12.65
CA THR A 250 -13.81 -25.88 13.13
C THR A 250 -14.39 -26.75 12.00
N ALA A 251 -14.65 -28.03 12.28
CA ALA A 251 -14.86 -29.11 11.31
C ALA A 251 -16.01 -28.98 10.28
N GLU A 252 -16.89 -27.97 10.37
CA GLU A 252 -17.90 -27.67 9.35
C GLU A 252 -17.42 -26.64 8.31
N SER A 253 -16.42 -25.80 8.64
CA SER A 253 -15.83 -24.79 7.76
C SER A 253 -14.51 -25.22 7.11
N ALA A 254 -13.93 -26.34 7.54
CA ALA A 254 -12.65 -26.84 7.03
C ALA A 254 -12.67 -27.30 5.55
N ALA A 255 -13.86 -27.51 4.97
CA ALA A 255 -14.02 -27.88 3.56
C ALA A 255 -14.29 -26.67 2.63
N GLU A 256 -14.73 -25.53 3.18
CA GLU A 256 -15.09 -24.33 2.40
C GLU A 256 -14.14 -23.15 2.66
N ASN A 257 -13.51 -23.06 3.84
CA ASN A 257 -12.57 -22.00 4.23
C ASN A 257 -11.12 -22.51 4.32
N MET A 258 -10.57 -23.04 3.22
CA MET A 258 -9.12 -23.02 3.05
C MET A 258 -8.68 -21.59 2.70
N ILE A 259 -8.84 -20.65 3.64
CA ILE A 259 -8.29 -19.30 3.51
C ILE A 259 -6.78 -19.47 3.41
N SER A 260 -6.24 -19.18 2.24
CA SER A 260 -4.92 -19.61 1.84
C SER A 260 -3.80 -18.64 2.30
N GLY A 261 -4.15 -17.59 3.04
CA GLY A 261 -3.23 -16.61 3.60
C GLY A 261 -2.65 -17.02 4.97
N SER A 262 -1.43 -16.53 5.24
CA SER A 262 -0.77 -16.72 6.54
C SER A 262 -1.02 -15.51 7.45
N LEU A 263 -1.37 -15.76 8.71
CA LEU A 263 -1.47 -14.71 9.73
C LEU A 263 -0.09 -14.31 10.30
N GLU A 264 1.00 -14.80 9.72
CA GLU A 264 2.37 -14.45 10.09
C GLU A 264 2.62 -12.93 10.15
N ARG A 265 2.06 -12.16 9.22
CA ARG A 265 2.24 -10.69 9.17
C ARG A 265 1.04 -9.90 9.71
N GLY A 266 -0.01 -10.60 10.13
CA GLY A 266 -1.27 -10.04 10.64
C GLY A 266 -2.11 -9.32 9.58
N TRP A 267 -3.33 -8.93 9.96
CA TRP A 267 -4.22 -8.15 9.08
C TRP A 267 -3.63 -6.81 8.65
N SER A 268 -2.75 -6.24 9.46
CA SER A 268 -2.06 -5.01 9.12
C SER A 268 -1.21 -5.12 7.85
N SER A 269 -0.82 -6.31 7.37
CA SER A 269 -0.19 -6.41 6.04
C SER A 269 -1.18 -6.33 4.88
N TYR A 270 -2.45 -6.68 5.11
CA TYR A 270 -3.50 -6.76 4.09
C TYR A 270 -4.39 -5.53 4.02
N LEU A 271 -4.39 -4.68 5.05
CA LEU A 271 -5.32 -3.55 5.20
C LEU A 271 -4.64 -2.20 4.99
N THR A 272 -5.33 -1.26 4.36
CA THR A 272 -4.88 0.12 4.17
C THR A 272 -5.99 1.14 4.41
N LEU A 273 -5.61 2.41 4.52
CA LEU A 273 -6.53 3.56 4.55
C LEU A 273 -6.30 4.53 3.38
N TYR A 274 -5.26 4.31 2.57
CA TYR A 274 -4.69 5.33 1.69
C TYR A 274 -4.70 4.98 0.20
N SER A 275 -5.33 3.88 -0.23
CA SER A 275 -5.35 3.52 -1.65
C SER A 275 -6.11 4.56 -2.49
N GLN A 276 -5.48 5.02 -3.58
CA GLN A 276 -6.06 5.95 -4.56
C GLN A 276 -5.45 5.71 -5.95
N GLU A 277 -6.20 6.10 -6.98
CA GLU A 277 -5.80 6.05 -8.38
C GLU A 277 -5.95 7.44 -9.02
N ASN A 278 -5.06 7.77 -9.94
CA ASN A 278 -5.17 8.94 -10.79
C ASN A 278 -6.26 8.74 -11.85
N ASN A 279 -7.13 9.72 -12.02
CA ASN A 279 -8.09 9.76 -13.12
C ASN A 279 -7.46 10.38 -14.39
N LEU A 280 -6.31 9.82 -14.77
CA LEU A 280 -5.51 10.25 -15.93
C LEU A 280 -5.40 9.12 -16.95
N ASN A 281 -5.20 9.50 -18.22
CA ASN A 281 -4.84 8.59 -19.30
C ASN A 281 -3.33 8.29 -19.28
N ILE A 282 -2.84 7.47 -20.22
CA ILE A 282 -1.41 7.11 -20.32
C ILE A 282 -0.48 8.29 -20.58
N ASN A 283 -0.98 9.37 -21.15
CA ASN A 283 -0.22 10.58 -21.41
C ASN A 283 -0.20 11.54 -20.20
N GLY A 284 -0.89 11.20 -19.11
CA GLY A 284 -1.02 12.06 -17.92
C GLY A 284 -2.07 13.16 -18.06
N GLU A 285 -2.98 13.04 -19.03
CA GLU A 285 -4.09 13.99 -19.26
C GLU A 285 -5.37 13.50 -18.55
N PRO A 286 -6.25 14.39 -18.08
CA PRO A 286 -7.53 14.00 -17.48
C PRO A 286 -8.39 13.17 -18.43
N ARG A 287 -8.99 12.09 -17.91
CA ARG A 287 -9.95 11.30 -18.69
C ARG A 287 -11.22 12.10 -18.99
N ILE A 288 -11.88 11.78 -20.10
CA ILE A 288 -13.13 12.43 -20.50
C ILE A 288 -14.25 11.91 -19.59
N ASN A 289 -14.90 12.82 -18.87
CA ASN A 289 -16.08 12.51 -18.08
C ASN A 289 -17.30 12.35 -18.99
N PHE A 290 -17.80 11.11 -19.14
CA PHE A 290 -18.97 10.81 -19.97
C PHE A 290 -20.25 11.47 -19.42
N ASN A 291 -20.26 11.83 -18.13
CA ASN A 291 -21.36 12.53 -17.47
C ASN A 291 -21.24 14.07 -17.47
N GLU A 292 -20.38 14.67 -18.30
CA GLU A 292 -20.26 16.14 -18.44
C GLU A 292 -21.63 16.82 -18.72
N GLU A 293 -21.96 17.88 -18.00
CA GLU A 293 -23.27 18.55 -18.10
C GLU A 293 -23.46 19.25 -19.44
N ASP A 294 -22.39 19.83 -19.98
CA ASP A 294 -22.39 20.47 -21.30
C ASP A 294 -22.20 19.42 -22.41
N LEU A 295 -23.31 19.00 -23.03
CA LEU A 295 -23.31 18.04 -24.13
C LEU A 295 -22.56 18.53 -25.37
N THR A 296 -22.46 19.85 -25.59
CA THR A 296 -21.68 20.38 -26.71
C THR A 296 -20.19 20.22 -26.45
N LYS A 297 -19.76 20.51 -25.22
CA LYS A 297 -18.39 20.26 -24.79
C LYS A 297 -18.06 18.76 -24.82
N LEU A 298 -18.94 17.92 -24.27
CA LEU A 298 -18.77 16.46 -24.30
C LEU A 298 -18.62 15.92 -25.72
N HIS A 299 -19.45 16.39 -26.66
CA HIS A 299 -19.36 16.00 -28.07
C HIS A 299 -18.00 16.34 -28.68
N GLN A 300 -17.49 17.55 -28.40
CA GLN A 300 -16.19 18.02 -28.88
C GLN A 300 -15.05 17.20 -28.30
N ASP A 301 -15.05 16.97 -26.99
CA ASP A 301 -14.01 16.22 -26.28
C ASP A 301 -13.98 14.75 -26.76
N LEU A 302 -15.14 14.10 -26.88
CA LEU A 302 -15.24 12.74 -27.40
C LEU A 302 -14.81 12.63 -28.86
N SER A 303 -15.21 13.59 -29.71
CA SER A 303 -14.84 13.60 -31.13
C SER A 303 -13.36 13.89 -31.37
N ALA A 304 -12.67 14.51 -30.41
CA ALA A 304 -11.23 14.78 -30.49
C ALA A 304 -10.37 13.54 -30.24
N VAL A 305 -10.81 12.64 -29.35
CA VAL A 305 -10.07 11.44 -28.94
C VAL A 305 -10.57 10.18 -29.67
N PHE A 306 -11.88 10.06 -29.85
CA PHE A 306 -12.55 8.93 -30.50
C PHE A 306 -13.13 9.32 -31.87
N SER A 307 -14.19 8.64 -32.30
CA SER A 307 -14.93 8.95 -33.52
C SER A 307 -16.22 9.73 -33.22
N VAL A 308 -16.76 10.41 -34.24
CA VAL A 308 -18.08 11.07 -34.15
C VAL A 308 -19.19 10.06 -33.82
N ASP A 309 -19.01 8.79 -34.23
CA ASP A 309 -19.92 7.70 -33.92
C ASP A 309 -20.00 7.47 -32.40
N VAL A 310 -18.85 7.44 -31.72
CA VAL A 310 -18.76 7.36 -30.25
C VAL A 310 -19.40 8.57 -29.58
N ALA A 311 -19.06 9.78 -30.03
CA ALA A 311 -19.60 11.01 -29.47
C ALA A 311 -21.14 11.05 -29.56
N ASN A 312 -21.68 10.71 -30.73
CA ASN A 312 -23.12 10.67 -30.94
C ASN A 312 -23.80 9.60 -30.08
N PHE A 313 -23.22 8.40 -30.01
CA PHE A 313 -23.81 7.29 -29.24
C PHE A 313 -23.90 7.61 -27.75
N VAL A 314 -22.83 8.13 -27.15
CA VAL A 314 -22.81 8.50 -25.71
C VAL A 314 -23.86 9.55 -25.41
N ILE A 315 -24.01 10.56 -26.27
CA ILE A 315 -25.00 11.62 -26.07
C ILE A 315 -26.42 11.07 -26.21
N LEU A 316 -26.70 10.26 -27.23
CA LEU A 316 -28.01 9.65 -27.44
C LEU A 316 -28.38 8.73 -26.27
N TYR A 317 -27.41 7.97 -25.75
CA TYR A 317 -27.59 7.22 -24.52
C TYR A 317 -27.99 8.17 -23.39
N ARG A 318 -27.22 9.22 -23.13
CA ARG A 318 -27.53 10.16 -22.03
C ARG A 318 -28.85 10.92 -22.20
N GLN A 319 -29.31 11.15 -23.42
CA GLN A 319 -30.61 11.75 -23.72
C GLN A 319 -31.80 10.81 -23.45
N GLY A 320 -31.55 9.58 -22.98
CA GLY A 320 -32.60 8.67 -22.52
C GLY A 320 -33.26 7.84 -23.63
N LEU A 321 -32.60 7.68 -24.79
CA LEU A 321 -33.12 6.76 -25.80
C LEU A 321 -33.20 5.34 -25.22
N PRO A 322 -34.32 4.63 -25.39
CA PRO A 322 -34.49 3.29 -24.86
C PRO A 322 -33.55 2.29 -25.56
N ALA A 323 -33.09 1.29 -24.81
CA ALA A 323 -32.38 0.17 -25.40
C ALA A 323 -33.31 -0.64 -26.32
N ALA A 324 -32.84 -0.98 -27.52
CA ALA A 324 -33.59 -1.74 -28.50
C ALA A 324 -33.85 -3.16 -27.99
N GLY A 325 -35.14 -3.51 -27.83
CA GLY A 325 -35.56 -4.83 -27.34
C GLY A 325 -35.66 -5.92 -28.41
N SER A 326 -35.56 -5.55 -29.69
CA SER A 326 -35.62 -6.47 -30.83
C SER A 326 -34.77 -5.96 -31.99
N SER A 327 -34.36 -6.86 -32.89
CA SER A 327 -33.61 -6.53 -34.12
C SER A 327 -34.50 -6.15 -35.31
N ASP A 328 -35.80 -5.91 -35.08
CA ASP A 328 -36.81 -5.75 -36.15
C ASP A 328 -36.84 -4.33 -36.77
N GLY A 329 -35.83 -3.50 -36.50
CA GLY A 329 -35.67 -2.15 -37.04
C GLY A 329 -34.51 -2.02 -38.02
N VAL A 330 -34.36 -0.83 -38.62
CA VAL A 330 -33.29 -0.54 -39.58
C VAL A 330 -31.99 -0.22 -38.81
N PRO A 331 -30.93 -1.04 -38.91
CA PRO A 331 -29.68 -0.78 -38.19
C PRO A 331 -28.90 0.34 -38.88
N ILE A 332 -28.51 1.36 -38.12
CA ILE A 332 -27.65 2.45 -38.56
C ILE A 332 -26.52 2.71 -37.54
N PRO A 333 -25.35 3.19 -37.98
CA PRO A 333 -24.34 3.72 -37.07
C PRO A 333 -24.83 5.04 -36.44
N ALA A 334 -24.40 5.34 -35.21
CA ALA A 334 -24.76 6.56 -34.49
C ALA A 334 -24.30 7.84 -35.22
N ALA A 335 -23.23 7.77 -36.00
CA ALA A 335 -22.75 8.87 -36.85
C ALA A 335 -23.76 9.26 -37.96
N ALA A 336 -24.63 8.35 -38.36
CA ALA A 336 -25.68 8.61 -39.36
C ALA A 336 -26.95 9.24 -38.75
N TYR A 337 -27.07 9.22 -37.42
CA TYR A 337 -28.19 9.83 -36.71
C TYR A 337 -27.89 11.29 -36.38
N GLN A 338 -28.85 12.18 -36.63
CA GLN A 338 -28.70 13.60 -36.33
C GLN A 338 -29.01 13.84 -34.84
N VAL A 339 -27.97 14.07 -34.04
CA VAL A 339 -28.09 14.37 -32.61
C VAL A 339 -28.47 15.83 -32.40
N ASP A 340 -29.53 16.07 -31.62
CA ASP A 340 -29.89 17.42 -31.16
C ASP A 340 -29.26 17.69 -29.79
N LEU A 341 -28.17 18.45 -29.78
CA LEU A 341 -27.43 18.80 -28.56
C LEU A 341 -28.20 19.76 -27.62
N THR A 342 -29.37 20.25 -28.02
CA THR A 342 -30.22 21.09 -27.16
C THR A 342 -31.11 20.26 -26.23
N VAL A 343 -31.28 18.97 -26.51
CA VAL A 343 -31.98 18.03 -25.63
C VAL A 343 -31.06 17.70 -24.46
N ALA A 344 -31.53 17.98 -23.24
CA ALA A 344 -30.78 17.72 -22.01
C ALA A 344 -30.58 16.22 -21.76
N ALA A 345 -29.53 15.88 -21.01
CA ALA A 345 -29.35 14.51 -20.51
C ALA A 345 -30.46 14.16 -19.52
N GLU A 346 -31.04 12.96 -19.67
CA GLU A 346 -32.06 12.37 -18.80
C GLU A 346 -31.49 11.26 -17.91
N GLN A 347 -30.43 10.56 -18.37
CA GLN A 347 -29.78 9.49 -17.61
C GLN A 347 -28.26 9.67 -17.51
N GLU A 348 -27.71 9.17 -16.40
CA GLU A 348 -26.28 9.13 -16.12
C GLU A 348 -25.71 7.75 -16.43
N ILE A 349 -24.45 7.75 -16.86
CA ILE A 349 -23.70 6.53 -17.11
C ILE A 349 -23.02 6.10 -15.82
N THR A 350 -23.35 4.92 -15.31
CA THR A 350 -22.78 4.44 -14.04
C THR A 350 -21.45 3.74 -14.25
N GLN A 351 -21.34 2.95 -15.33
CA GLN A 351 -20.15 2.22 -15.71
C GLN A 351 -19.91 2.33 -17.22
N ILE A 352 -18.66 2.51 -17.64
CA ILE A 352 -18.33 2.58 -19.08
C ILE A 352 -18.68 1.28 -19.82
N LEU A 353 -18.58 0.14 -19.14
CA LEU A 353 -18.87 -1.18 -19.71
C LEU A 353 -20.36 -1.38 -20.04
N GLU A 354 -21.27 -0.58 -19.50
CA GLU A 354 -22.71 -0.68 -19.77
C GLU A 354 -23.07 -0.27 -21.21
N LEU A 355 -22.21 0.50 -21.88
CA LEU A 355 -22.41 0.97 -23.26
C LEU A 355 -22.03 -0.09 -24.32
N ILE A 356 -21.36 -1.16 -23.89
CA ILE A 356 -20.79 -2.17 -24.77
C ILE A 356 -21.90 -3.15 -25.18
N GLY A 357 -22.05 -3.36 -26.50
CA GLY A 357 -23.04 -4.27 -27.05
C GLY A 357 -24.51 -3.81 -26.96
N VAL A 358 -24.78 -2.61 -26.43
CA VAL A 358 -26.15 -2.05 -26.35
C VAL A 358 -26.53 -1.42 -27.70
N SER A 359 -27.77 -1.58 -28.14
CA SER A 359 -28.31 -0.81 -29.27
C SER A 359 -29.43 0.09 -28.78
N LEU A 360 -29.57 1.29 -29.34
CA LEU A 360 -30.60 2.25 -28.97
C LEU A 360 -31.71 2.29 -30.02
N GLU A 361 -32.95 2.48 -29.58
CA GLU A 361 -34.10 2.60 -30.45
C GLU A 361 -34.52 4.07 -30.58
N ALA A 362 -34.42 4.61 -31.80
CA ALA A 362 -34.84 5.95 -32.14
C ALA A 362 -36.22 5.93 -32.83
N PRO A 363 -37.02 7.01 -32.69
CA PRO A 363 -38.27 7.17 -33.41
C PRO A 363 -38.06 7.02 -34.93
N PRO A 364 -39.00 6.39 -35.66
CA PRO A 364 -38.91 6.25 -37.10
C PRO A 364 -38.90 7.62 -37.79
N ALA A 365 -38.24 7.71 -38.94
CA ALA A 365 -38.12 8.95 -39.71
C ALA A 365 -39.49 9.45 -40.21
N GLU A 366 -40.38 8.51 -40.59
CA GLU A 366 -41.76 8.80 -40.96
C GLU A 366 -42.78 7.94 -40.19
N THR A 367 -44.00 8.45 -40.03
CA THR A 367 -45.07 7.75 -39.30
C THR A 367 -45.51 6.49 -40.06
N GLY A 368 -45.22 5.31 -39.52
CA GLY A 368 -45.58 4.01 -40.11
C GLY A 368 -44.40 3.21 -40.66
N GLU A 369 -43.17 3.71 -40.53
CA GLU A 369 -41.94 2.97 -40.79
C GLU A 369 -41.46 2.19 -39.55
N ASP A 370 -40.59 1.20 -39.79
CA ASP A 370 -39.92 0.44 -38.74
C ASP A 370 -39.01 1.36 -37.90
N PRO A 371 -38.81 1.07 -36.61
CA PRO A 371 -37.96 1.88 -35.74
C PRO A 371 -36.50 1.86 -36.22
N ILE A 372 -35.78 2.94 -35.90
CA ILE A 372 -34.36 3.05 -36.25
C ILE A 372 -33.55 2.45 -35.10
N ILE A 373 -32.70 1.47 -35.40
CA ILE A 373 -31.80 0.86 -34.41
C ILE A 373 -30.42 1.49 -34.58
N ILE A 374 -30.02 2.29 -33.60
CA ILE A 374 -28.68 2.87 -33.53
C ILE A 374 -27.75 1.83 -32.88
N GLN A 375 -26.78 1.36 -33.65
CA GLN A 375 -25.82 0.35 -33.20
C GLN A 375 -24.75 0.96 -32.29
N SER A 376 -24.33 0.24 -31.25
CA SER A 376 -23.18 0.66 -30.44
C SER A 376 -21.89 0.63 -31.26
N PRO A 377 -21.02 1.64 -31.09
CA PRO A 377 -19.68 1.67 -31.68
C PRO A 377 -18.75 0.60 -31.06
N TRP A 378 -19.20 -0.08 -30.00
CA TRP A 378 -18.46 -1.08 -29.24
C TRP A 378 -19.13 -2.46 -29.32
N PRO A 379 -19.03 -3.17 -30.46
CA PRO A 379 -19.50 -4.54 -30.57
C PRO A 379 -18.68 -5.49 -29.68
N VAL A 380 -19.32 -6.53 -29.14
CA VAL A 380 -18.71 -7.48 -28.20
C VAL A 380 -17.66 -8.36 -28.89
N GLU A 381 -17.83 -8.65 -30.18
CA GLU A 381 -17.01 -9.58 -30.96
C GLU A 381 -15.57 -9.10 -31.15
N ILE A 382 -15.32 -7.79 -31.07
CA ILE A 382 -14.00 -7.16 -31.22
C ILE A 382 -13.58 -6.40 -29.96
N PHE A 383 -14.10 -6.79 -28.79
CA PHE A 383 -13.86 -6.14 -27.49
C PHE A 383 -12.40 -5.74 -27.25
N GLY A 384 -11.47 -6.67 -27.44
CA GLY A 384 -10.03 -6.44 -27.22
C GLY A 384 -9.40 -5.39 -28.15
N ALA A 385 -10.04 -5.02 -29.26
CA ALA A 385 -9.49 -4.05 -30.22
C ALA A 385 -9.69 -2.59 -29.79
N TYR A 386 -10.68 -2.29 -28.95
CA TYR A 386 -11.00 -0.91 -28.53
C TYR A 386 -10.96 -0.69 -27.03
N ILE A 387 -11.11 -1.75 -26.20
CA ILE A 387 -11.35 -1.57 -24.76
C ILE A 387 -10.23 -0.82 -24.04
N ASP A 388 -8.97 -1.05 -24.41
CA ASP A 388 -7.84 -0.37 -23.77
C ASP A 388 -7.89 1.14 -24.06
N ASN A 389 -8.19 1.51 -25.32
CA ASN A 389 -8.33 2.91 -25.70
C ASN A 389 -9.56 3.57 -25.04
N LEU A 390 -10.67 2.83 -24.93
CA LEU A 390 -11.88 3.28 -24.25
C LEU A 390 -11.61 3.53 -22.77
N MET A 391 -11.10 2.54 -22.04
CA MET A 391 -10.87 2.63 -20.59
C MET A 391 -9.79 3.63 -20.21
N ASP A 392 -8.77 3.83 -21.05
CA ASP A 392 -7.69 4.79 -20.76
C ASP A 392 -8.17 6.25 -20.89
N ASN A 393 -9.15 6.52 -21.75
CA ASN A 393 -9.60 7.89 -22.06
C ASN A 393 -10.99 8.25 -21.51
N SER A 394 -11.69 7.32 -20.87
CA SER A 394 -13.05 7.54 -20.34
C SER A 394 -13.12 7.44 -18.82
N SER A 395 -14.04 8.21 -18.24
CA SER A 395 -14.41 8.16 -16.83
C SER A 395 -15.88 8.54 -16.68
N THR A 396 -16.51 8.14 -15.57
CA THR A 396 -17.90 8.49 -15.24
C THR A 396 -18.01 9.70 -14.31
N ASN A 397 -16.87 10.22 -13.83
CA ASN A 397 -16.81 11.41 -13.01
C ASN A 397 -15.60 12.28 -13.37
N ALA A 398 -15.66 13.55 -12.98
CA ALA A 398 -14.60 14.54 -13.21
C ALA A 398 -13.60 14.66 -12.05
N ASN A 399 -13.69 13.80 -11.02
CA ASN A 399 -12.75 13.86 -9.90
C ASN A 399 -11.34 13.53 -10.40
N PRO A 400 -10.30 14.26 -9.96
CA PRO A 400 -8.92 14.00 -10.40
C PRO A 400 -8.38 12.65 -9.92
N THR A 401 -9.02 12.07 -8.90
CA THR A 401 -8.63 10.81 -8.27
C THR A 401 -9.84 9.92 -8.09
N ILE A 402 -9.63 8.61 -8.23
CA ILE A 402 -10.61 7.57 -7.96
C ILE A 402 -10.19 6.89 -6.64
N PRO A 403 -11.12 6.62 -5.71
CA PRO A 403 -10.81 5.81 -4.53
C PRO A 403 -10.20 4.47 -4.94
N GLY A 404 -9.07 4.10 -4.33
CA GLY A 404 -8.28 2.97 -4.80
C GLY A 404 -8.94 1.65 -4.44
N ARG A 405 -9.49 0.99 -5.46
CA ARG A 405 -10.04 -0.37 -5.38
C ARG A 405 -8.91 -1.40 -5.29
N LEU A 406 -9.25 -2.68 -5.17
CA LEU A 406 -8.25 -3.74 -5.08
C LEU A 406 -7.55 -3.95 -6.43
N ASN A 407 -6.25 -3.68 -6.49
CA ASN A 407 -5.44 -3.87 -7.69
C ASN A 407 -5.12 -5.35 -7.92
N ILE A 408 -5.74 -5.96 -8.92
CA ILE A 408 -5.62 -7.39 -9.21
C ILE A 408 -4.22 -7.80 -9.69
N ASN A 409 -3.43 -6.86 -10.21
CA ASN A 409 -2.09 -7.13 -10.69
C ASN A 409 -1.09 -7.28 -9.52
N ALA A 410 -1.37 -6.64 -8.38
CA ALA A 410 -0.48 -6.60 -7.23
C ALA A 410 -1.04 -7.25 -5.96
N ALA A 411 -2.36 -7.45 -5.87
CA ALA A 411 -2.99 -8.00 -4.66
C ALA A 411 -2.51 -9.43 -4.36
N PRO A 412 -2.30 -9.78 -3.08
CA PRO A 412 -2.05 -11.17 -2.71
C PRO A 412 -3.30 -12.01 -2.98
N ARG A 413 -3.08 -13.30 -3.28
CA ARG A 413 -4.17 -14.26 -3.57
C ARG A 413 -5.25 -14.26 -2.49
N THR A 414 -4.85 -14.17 -1.23
CA THR A 414 -5.74 -14.09 -0.06
C THR A 414 -6.82 -13.02 -0.21
N LEU A 415 -6.49 -11.84 -0.74
CA LEU A 415 -7.47 -10.78 -0.94
C LEU A 415 -8.35 -11.00 -2.18
N LEU A 416 -7.82 -11.66 -3.21
CA LEU A 416 -8.61 -12.02 -4.40
C LEU A 416 -9.70 -13.03 -4.06
N GLU A 417 -9.46 -13.94 -3.10
CA GLU A 417 -10.45 -14.91 -2.60
C GLU A 417 -11.67 -14.24 -1.94
N GLY A 418 -11.53 -13.00 -1.48
CA GLY A 418 -12.62 -12.23 -0.86
C GLY A 418 -13.45 -11.40 -1.84
N VAL A 419 -13.06 -11.33 -3.11
CA VAL A 419 -13.76 -10.49 -4.09
C VAL A 419 -15.09 -11.15 -4.47
N PRO A 420 -16.24 -10.50 -4.23
CA PRO A 420 -17.54 -11.06 -4.59
C PRO A 420 -17.63 -11.37 -6.09
N GLY A 421 -18.05 -12.59 -6.44
CA GLY A 421 -18.20 -13.02 -7.84
C GLY A 421 -16.95 -13.61 -8.49
N LEU A 422 -15.78 -13.59 -7.82
CA LEU A 422 -14.56 -14.21 -8.32
C LEU A 422 -14.43 -15.65 -7.80
N ASN A 423 -14.36 -16.62 -8.71
CA ASN A 423 -14.20 -18.04 -8.35
C ASN A 423 -12.72 -18.47 -8.33
N SER A 424 -12.42 -19.62 -7.72
CA SER A 424 -11.04 -20.10 -7.55
C SER A 424 -10.31 -20.34 -8.89
N GLU A 425 -11.01 -20.77 -9.94
CA GLU A 425 -10.42 -20.97 -11.27
C GLU A 425 -9.99 -19.63 -11.89
N ALA A 426 -10.83 -18.60 -11.77
CA ALA A 426 -10.50 -17.25 -12.21
C ALA A 426 -9.30 -16.69 -11.43
N ILE A 427 -9.23 -16.91 -10.11
CA ILE A 427 -8.10 -16.48 -9.28
C ILE A 427 -6.80 -17.16 -9.72
N ASP A 428 -6.82 -18.48 -9.95
CA ASP A 428 -5.65 -19.22 -10.43
C ASP A 428 -5.12 -18.64 -11.75
N ARG A 429 -6.04 -18.35 -12.68
CA ARG A 429 -5.69 -17.73 -13.96
C ARG A 429 -5.17 -16.30 -13.80
N ILE A 430 -5.76 -15.50 -12.91
CA ILE A 430 -5.27 -14.14 -12.62
C ILE A 430 -3.83 -14.17 -12.13
N VAL A 431 -3.55 -15.01 -11.13
CA VAL A 431 -2.21 -15.14 -10.54
C VAL A 431 -1.21 -15.66 -11.57
N GLN A 432 -1.61 -16.56 -12.45
CA GLN A 432 -0.75 -17.12 -13.49
C GLN A 432 -0.47 -16.16 -14.66
N GLU A 433 -1.45 -15.36 -15.06
CA GLU A 433 -1.40 -14.54 -16.28
C GLU A 433 -0.92 -13.10 -16.01
N ARG A 434 -1.02 -12.60 -14.77
CA ARG A 434 -0.58 -11.23 -14.43
C ARG A 434 0.95 -11.09 -14.41
N PHE A 435 1.43 -9.88 -14.69
CA PHE A 435 2.84 -9.53 -14.53
C PHE A 435 3.11 -9.07 -13.09
N THR A 436 3.78 -9.90 -12.30
CA THR A 436 4.17 -9.54 -10.92
C THR A 436 5.06 -8.30 -10.87
N ASP A 437 5.96 -8.14 -11.84
CA ASP A 437 6.72 -6.92 -12.03
C ASP A 437 6.10 -6.11 -13.19
N PRO A 438 5.51 -4.93 -12.91
CA PRO A 438 4.90 -4.09 -13.94
C PRO A 438 5.83 -3.71 -15.09
N THR A 439 7.16 -3.71 -14.88
CA THR A 439 8.12 -3.42 -15.95
C THR A 439 8.12 -4.46 -17.08
N GLN A 440 7.57 -5.65 -16.83
CA GLN A 440 7.43 -6.70 -17.83
C GLN A 440 6.24 -6.46 -18.77
N ASP A 441 5.26 -5.64 -18.37
CA ASP A 441 4.10 -5.30 -19.18
C ASP A 441 4.41 -4.17 -20.18
N THR A 442 5.29 -4.45 -21.15
CA THR A 442 5.72 -3.47 -22.16
C THR A 442 4.60 -2.96 -23.07
N SER A 443 3.42 -3.60 -23.07
CA SER A 443 2.27 -3.22 -23.89
C SER A 443 1.14 -2.58 -23.10
N ASN A 444 1.29 -2.37 -21.78
CA ASN A 444 0.23 -1.92 -20.88
C ASN A 444 -1.03 -2.82 -20.95
N TYR A 445 -0.82 -4.12 -21.17
CA TYR A 445 -1.87 -5.09 -21.37
C TYR A 445 -2.80 -5.22 -20.16
N THR A 446 -2.21 -5.13 -18.96
CA THR A 446 -2.86 -5.33 -17.66
C THR A 446 -3.24 -4.03 -16.96
N ARG A 447 -3.00 -2.87 -17.58
CA ARG A 447 -3.26 -1.52 -17.03
C ARG A 447 -4.70 -1.34 -16.53
N HIS A 448 -5.67 -1.92 -17.22
CA HIS A 448 -7.08 -1.88 -16.87
C HIS A 448 -7.61 -3.26 -16.51
N GLU A 449 -8.49 -3.33 -15.52
CA GLU A 449 -9.11 -4.56 -15.01
C GLU A 449 -9.84 -5.38 -16.09
N THR A 450 -10.19 -4.75 -17.21
CA THR A 450 -10.83 -5.38 -18.37
C THR A 450 -9.97 -6.42 -19.08
N TRP A 451 -8.68 -6.53 -18.75
CA TRP A 451 -7.83 -7.62 -19.25
C TRP A 451 -8.35 -9.01 -18.88
N LEU A 452 -9.13 -9.12 -17.79
CA LEU A 452 -9.82 -10.37 -17.43
C LEU A 452 -10.82 -10.82 -18.51
N VAL A 453 -11.52 -9.88 -19.13
CA VAL A 453 -12.45 -10.16 -20.25
C VAL A 453 -11.67 -10.49 -21.52
N LYS A 454 -10.58 -9.74 -21.81
CA LYS A 454 -9.72 -10.01 -22.98
C LYS A 454 -9.16 -11.43 -22.96
N ASN A 455 -8.82 -11.94 -21.78
CA ASN A 455 -8.30 -13.30 -21.61
C ASN A 455 -9.38 -14.35 -21.40
N LEU A 456 -10.66 -13.99 -21.47
CA LEU A 456 -11.79 -14.91 -21.22
C LEU A 456 -11.71 -15.55 -19.82
N ILE A 457 -11.20 -14.82 -18.83
CA ILE A 457 -11.23 -15.22 -17.41
C ILE A 457 -12.64 -15.02 -16.86
N VAL A 458 -13.26 -13.90 -17.22
CA VAL A 458 -14.63 -13.55 -16.86
C VAL A 458 -15.39 -13.06 -18.09
N THR A 459 -16.71 -13.17 -18.06
CA THR A 459 -17.61 -12.59 -19.05
C THR A 459 -17.77 -11.08 -18.85
N LEU A 460 -18.30 -10.36 -19.86
CA LEU A 460 -18.58 -8.92 -19.74
C LEU A 460 -19.57 -8.62 -18.60
N GLU A 461 -20.57 -9.46 -18.40
CA GLU A 461 -21.57 -9.28 -17.33
C GLU A 461 -20.97 -9.51 -15.95
N GLU A 462 -20.11 -10.53 -15.78
CA GLU A 462 -19.35 -10.73 -14.54
C GLU A 462 -18.39 -9.56 -14.28
N MET A 463 -17.75 -9.03 -15.33
CA MET A 463 -16.84 -7.88 -15.20
C MET A 463 -17.56 -6.62 -14.72
N LYS A 464 -18.80 -6.35 -15.16
CA LYS A 464 -19.61 -5.22 -14.67
C LYS A 464 -19.89 -5.32 -13.15
N LEU A 465 -20.09 -6.55 -12.65
CA LEU A 465 -20.27 -6.80 -11.22
C LEU A 465 -18.96 -6.68 -10.44
N LEU A 466 -17.83 -7.06 -11.05
CA LEU A 466 -16.52 -7.00 -10.41
C LEU A 466 -15.92 -5.59 -10.38
N GLN A 467 -16.18 -4.78 -11.40
CA GLN A 467 -15.55 -3.47 -11.59
C GLN A 467 -15.58 -2.57 -10.35
N PRO A 468 -16.66 -2.48 -9.54
CA PRO A 468 -16.64 -1.66 -8.32
C PRO A 468 -15.60 -2.08 -7.27
N PHE A 469 -15.18 -3.35 -7.25
CA PHE A 469 -14.27 -3.90 -6.24
C PHE A 469 -12.81 -3.93 -6.69
N ILE A 470 -12.56 -3.98 -8.00
CA ILE A 470 -11.22 -4.22 -8.54
C ILE A 470 -10.74 -3.11 -9.49
N THR A 471 -9.42 -3.03 -9.62
CA THR A 471 -8.74 -2.15 -10.58
C THR A 471 -7.47 -2.81 -11.13
N GLY A 472 -6.92 -2.28 -12.22
CA GLY A 472 -5.59 -2.64 -12.74
C GLY A 472 -4.44 -1.75 -12.23
N ASN A 473 -4.72 -0.63 -11.55
CA ASN A 473 -3.69 0.36 -11.19
C ASN A 473 -3.80 0.90 -9.75
N GLY A 474 -2.84 1.75 -9.35
CA GLY A 474 -2.80 2.44 -8.07
C GLY A 474 -1.63 3.43 -8.00
N ASP A 475 -1.87 4.61 -7.45
CA ASP A 475 -0.93 5.74 -7.46
C ASP A 475 -0.48 6.14 -6.04
N VAL A 476 -0.76 5.29 -5.05
CA VAL A 476 -0.29 5.47 -3.68
C VAL A 476 0.63 4.30 -3.35
N TYR A 477 1.81 4.64 -2.83
CA TYR A 477 2.90 3.70 -2.66
C TYR A 477 3.38 3.65 -1.21
N ARG A 478 3.73 2.46 -0.74
CA ARG A 478 4.30 2.19 0.57
C ARG A 478 5.72 1.69 0.43
N ALA A 479 6.55 2.00 1.41
CA ALA A 479 7.84 1.37 1.54
C ALA A 479 8.32 1.38 3.00
N GLN A 480 9.17 0.42 3.35
CA GLN A 480 10.03 0.53 4.52
C GLN A 480 11.40 1.02 4.11
N ILE A 481 11.95 1.98 4.87
CA ILE A 481 13.23 2.60 4.58
C ILE A 481 14.12 2.41 5.79
N VAL A 482 15.31 1.89 5.56
CA VAL A 482 16.33 1.69 6.60
C VAL A 482 17.52 2.55 6.26
N GLY A 483 17.79 3.55 7.10
CA GLY A 483 19.04 4.32 7.10
C GLY A 483 20.02 3.67 8.05
N TYR A 484 21.24 3.36 7.60
CA TYR A 484 22.21 2.61 8.40
C TYR A 484 23.64 2.96 8.06
N TYR A 485 24.53 2.72 9.03
CA TYR A 485 25.96 2.69 8.77
C TYR A 485 26.40 1.28 8.39
N GLU A 486 27.29 1.18 7.41
CA GLU A 486 27.80 -0.10 6.90
C GLU A 486 28.48 -0.96 7.99
N GLY A 487 29.17 -0.31 8.93
CA GLY A 487 29.78 -0.95 10.11
C GLY A 487 28.79 -1.30 11.23
N GLY A 488 27.49 -1.05 11.05
CA GLY A 488 26.43 -1.43 11.99
C GLY A 488 26.34 -0.58 13.26
N LYS A 489 27.08 0.54 13.36
CA LYS A 489 27.13 1.39 14.56
C LYS A 489 25.80 2.06 14.91
N ALA A 490 25.00 2.42 13.91
CA ALA A 490 23.69 3.02 14.10
C ALA A 490 22.76 2.71 12.92
N SER A 491 21.46 2.71 13.18
CA SER A 491 20.42 2.57 12.17
C SER A 491 19.13 3.24 12.63
N SER A 492 18.33 3.69 11.65
CA SER A 492 16.97 4.17 11.82
C SER A 492 16.10 3.45 10.79
N ARG A 493 14.85 3.15 11.14
CA ARG A 493 13.89 2.50 10.25
C ARG A 493 12.57 3.25 10.28
N ALA A 494 11.99 3.52 9.13
CA ALA A 494 10.66 4.09 9.02
C ALA A 494 9.82 3.37 7.98
N GLU A 495 8.51 3.39 8.19
CA GLU A 495 7.51 3.06 7.19
C GLU A 495 6.89 4.35 6.68
N VAL A 496 6.73 4.45 5.36
CA VAL A 496 6.12 5.61 4.72
C VAL A 496 5.08 5.21 3.71
N VAL A 497 4.03 6.03 3.61
CA VAL A 497 3.04 5.97 2.52
C VAL A 497 3.06 7.29 1.79
N ILE A 498 3.28 7.24 0.49
CA ILE A 498 3.46 8.39 -0.39
C ILE A 498 2.37 8.34 -1.45
N ASP A 499 1.58 9.39 -1.48
CA ASP A 499 0.53 9.63 -2.46
C ASP A 499 1.13 10.38 -3.65
N SER A 500 1.13 9.73 -4.82
CA SER A 500 1.60 10.30 -6.09
C SER A 500 0.46 10.72 -7.02
N THR A 501 -0.77 10.84 -6.51
CA THR A 501 -1.91 11.36 -7.28
C THR A 501 -1.84 12.86 -7.56
N THR A 502 -0.84 13.54 -6.99
CA THR A 502 -0.62 14.97 -7.19
C THR A 502 0.76 15.21 -7.77
N VAL A 503 0.89 16.31 -8.52
CA VAL A 503 2.15 16.72 -9.19
C VAL A 503 3.36 16.67 -8.26
N THR A 504 3.17 16.94 -6.97
CA THR A 504 4.21 16.79 -5.95
C THR A 504 3.82 15.68 -4.98
N PRO A 505 4.47 14.50 -5.02
CA PRO A 505 4.13 13.39 -4.14
C PRO A 505 4.14 13.79 -2.66
N ARG A 506 3.06 13.42 -1.97
CA ARG A 506 2.77 13.82 -0.57
C ARG A 506 2.94 12.64 0.35
N ILE A 507 3.57 12.86 1.50
CA ILE A 507 3.66 11.84 2.54
C ILE A 507 2.31 11.82 3.29
N ARG A 508 1.60 10.69 3.21
CA ARG A 508 0.34 10.44 3.92
C ARG A 508 0.56 9.81 5.29
N LEU A 509 1.53 8.92 5.38
CA LEU A 509 1.94 8.27 6.62
C LEU A 509 3.47 8.35 6.75
N TRP A 510 3.93 8.68 7.95
CA TRP A 510 5.32 8.49 8.36
C TRP A 510 5.30 7.85 9.75
N ARG A 511 5.94 6.68 9.87
CA ARG A 511 5.94 5.89 11.09
C ARG A 511 7.37 5.47 11.43
N ASP A 512 7.81 5.85 12.62
CA ASP A 512 9.11 5.42 13.14
C ASP A 512 9.04 3.98 13.66
N LEU A 513 9.81 3.09 13.03
CA LEU A 513 9.96 1.68 13.41
C LEU A 513 11.32 1.40 14.07
N SER A 514 12.12 2.43 14.35
CA SER A 514 13.46 2.27 14.91
C SER A 514 13.46 1.64 16.31
N HIS A 515 12.35 1.79 17.05
CA HIS A 515 12.15 1.15 18.36
C HIS A 515 12.02 -0.38 18.27
N LEU A 516 11.65 -0.91 17.09
CA LEU A 516 11.64 -2.35 16.78
C LEU A 516 13.01 -2.85 16.28
N GLY A 517 14.04 -1.99 16.34
CA GLY A 517 15.38 -2.28 15.81
C GLY A 517 15.46 -2.13 14.29
N ARG A 518 16.59 -2.58 13.73
CA ARG A 518 16.91 -2.45 12.30
C ARG A 518 16.01 -3.31 11.40
N GLY A 519 15.44 -4.40 11.94
CA GLY A 519 14.58 -5.35 11.22
C GLY A 519 15.33 -6.26 10.24
N TYR A 520 16.34 -5.75 9.54
CA TYR A 520 17.04 -6.47 8.48
C TYR A 520 18.53 -6.68 8.79
N PRO A 521 19.12 -7.81 8.37
CA PRO A 521 20.57 -8.01 8.43
C PRO A 521 21.28 -7.10 7.41
N LEU A 522 22.55 -6.75 7.67
CA LEU A 522 23.30 -5.80 6.83
C LEU A 522 23.51 -6.34 5.41
N GLU A 523 23.61 -7.66 5.27
CA GLU A 523 23.76 -8.36 3.99
C GLU A 523 22.54 -8.13 3.08
N VAL A 524 21.34 -8.07 3.66
CA VAL A 524 20.10 -7.75 2.95
C VAL A 524 20.06 -6.28 2.58
N LEU A 525 20.42 -5.40 3.51
CA LEU A 525 20.45 -3.96 3.24
C LEU A 525 21.46 -3.62 2.13
N GLY A 526 22.50 -4.45 1.98
CA GLY A 526 23.58 -4.28 1.04
C GLY A 526 24.77 -3.55 1.67
N TYR A 527 25.94 -3.76 1.09
CA TYR A 527 27.20 -3.18 1.55
C TYR A 527 28.05 -2.85 0.30
N GLN A 528 28.66 -1.67 0.22
CA GLN A 528 29.38 -1.23 -0.99
C GLN A 528 30.84 -1.68 -1.13
N TYR A 529 31.49 -2.30 -0.12
CA TYR A 529 32.76 -3.01 -0.34
C TYR A 529 32.55 -4.25 -1.19
N ARG A 530 32.94 -4.12 -2.45
CA ARG A 530 33.41 -5.25 -3.23
C ARG A 530 34.69 -4.88 -3.97
N THR A 531 35.82 -4.89 -3.27
CA THR A 531 37.11 -5.33 -3.82
C THR A 531 38.03 -5.83 -2.70
N GLY A 532 38.11 -7.16 -2.50
CA GLY A 532 39.39 -7.79 -2.18
C GLY A 532 39.58 -8.57 -0.88
N ASP A 533 38.64 -8.66 0.06
CA ASP A 533 38.88 -9.44 1.29
C ASP A 533 37.70 -10.36 1.65
N THR A 534 37.96 -11.66 1.60
CA THR A 534 37.00 -12.75 1.86
C THR A 534 36.97 -13.14 3.35
N THR A 535 37.21 -12.20 4.27
CA THR A 535 37.23 -12.49 5.70
C THR A 535 36.05 -11.82 6.41
N MET A 536 35.11 -12.66 6.86
CA MET A 536 33.97 -12.29 7.68
C MET A 536 34.43 -11.55 8.95
N PRO A 537 33.82 -10.43 9.34
CA PRO A 537 33.94 -9.96 10.71
C PRO A 537 33.19 -10.96 11.61
N SER A 538 33.91 -11.54 12.56
CA SER A 538 33.37 -12.50 13.54
C SER A 538 32.16 -11.91 14.26
N SER A 539 31.02 -12.61 14.17
CA SER A 539 29.84 -12.38 14.99
C SER A 539 30.15 -12.67 16.46
N ASN A 540 30.45 -11.62 17.23
CA ASN A 540 30.34 -11.70 18.68
C ASN A 540 28.94 -11.21 19.08
N LEU A 541 27.98 -12.13 19.02
CA LEU A 541 26.76 -12.05 19.81
C LEU A 541 27.06 -12.78 21.14
N GLN A 542 27.18 -12.00 22.21
CA GLN A 542 26.83 -12.40 23.57
C GLN A 542 25.78 -11.45 24.10
#